data_AF-A0A1I4EWQ9-F1
#
_entry.id   AF-A0A1I4EWQ9-F1
#
_cell.length_a   1.000
_cell.length_b   1.000
_cell.length_c   1.000
_cell.angle_alpha   90.00
_cell.angle_beta   90.00
_cell.angle_gamma   90.00
#
_symmetry.space_group_name_H-M   'P 1'
#
loop_
_entity.id
_entity.type
_entity.pdbx_description
1 polymer ?
#
loop_
_entity_poly.entity_id
_entity_poly.type
_entity_poly.pdbx_seq_one_letter_code
_entity_poly.pdbx_strand_id
1 'polypeptide(L)'
;MRLSYLPAAVLSAALAACAGTPAPAEPGVAPDPAAPAERPAGKIGADQVGKVSPVPAFKGIGEHWSIDIQASGDMQHTVALTWGSGSYSAKGQARYNGQPADAPSSLIVLSGALDTAQGAKPMIIEIVRKDCTDDGDRPHQHSVSVRVEGMDPPLQGCGDLAVY
;
A
#
# COMPACT_ATOMS: atom_id res chain seq x y z
N MET A 1 36.67 -33.59 18.71
CA MET A 1 36.98 -34.03 17.33
C MET A 1 36.15 -35.25 16.98
N ARG A 2 35.07 -35.08 16.21
CA ARG A 2 34.48 -36.14 15.40
C ARG A 2 34.07 -35.53 14.06
N LEU A 3 34.56 -36.17 13.01
CA LEU A 3 34.61 -35.73 11.63
C LEU A 3 33.57 -36.53 10.82
N SER A 4 33.06 -35.87 9.77
CA SER A 4 32.56 -36.47 8.52
C SER A 4 31.11 -37.02 8.50
N TYR A 5 30.34 -37.02 7.42
CA TYR A 5 30.55 -36.85 5.97
C TYR A 5 29.22 -36.38 5.30
N LEU A 6 29.29 -35.53 4.26
CA LEU A 6 28.24 -35.35 3.24
C LEU A 6 28.24 -36.54 2.26
N PRO A 7 27.12 -36.81 1.56
CA PRO A 7 27.19 -36.59 0.11
C PRO A 7 25.92 -36.03 -0.54
N ALA A 8 26.15 -35.27 -1.61
CA ALA A 8 25.18 -34.81 -2.59
C ALA A 8 24.73 -35.97 -3.51
N ALA A 9 23.50 -35.90 -4.03
CA ALA A 9 23.05 -36.74 -5.14
C ALA A 9 22.33 -35.87 -6.18
N VAL A 10 22.93 -35.87 -7.37
CA VAL A 10 22.49 -35.28 -8.64
C VAL A 10 21.57 -36.29 -9.33
N LEU A 11 20.46 -35.87 -9.94
CA LEU A 11 19.72 -36.72 -10.88
C LEU A 11 19.48 -36.02 -12.23
N SER A 12 20.05 -36.66 -13.25
CA SER A 12 20.06 -36.27 -14.66
C SER A 12 18.80 -36.67 -15.43
N ALA A 13 18.59 -35.97 -16.53
CA ALA A 13 17.57 -36.15 -17.56
C ALA A 13 17.65 -37.50 -18.33
N ALA A 14 16.54 -37.89 -18.97
CA ALA A 14 16.53 -38.73 -20.16
C ALA A 14 15.29 -38.47 -21.05
N LEU A 15 15.55 -38.41 -22.36
CA LEU A 15 14.63 -38.13 -23.47
C LEU A 15 13.95 -39.39 -24.04
N ALA A 16 12.94 -39.12 -24.88
CA ALA A 16 12.60 -39.80 -26.14
C ALA A 16 11.35 -40.72 -26.15
N ALA A 17 10.36 -40.38 -27.00
CA ALA A 17 10.11 -41.04 -28.30
C ALA A 17 8.81 -40.56 -28.98
N CYS A 18 8.84 -40.54 -30.32
CA CYS A 18 7.92 -39.90 -31.27
C CYS A 18 6.77 -40.81 -31.77
N ALA A 19 5.67 -40.20 -32.23
CA ALA A 19 4.88 -40.70 -33.37
C ALA A 19 4.11 -39.52 -34.04
N GLY A 20 4.32 -39.31 -35.34
CA GLY A 20 3.68 -38.25 -36.17
C GLY A 20 2.32 -38.67 -36.77
N THR A 21 1.46 -37.74 -37.19
CA THR A 21 1.18 -37.30 -38.61
C THR A 21 -0.29 -36.79 -38.66
N PRO A 22 -0.82 -36.00 -39.62
CA PRO A 22 -0.31 -34.87 -40.44
C PRO A 22 -1.07 -33.53 -40.18
N ALA A 23 -0.57 -32.44 -40.76
CA ALA A 23 -1.25 -31.13 -40.88
C ALA A 23 -2.49 -31.18 -41.80
N PRO A 24 -3.48 -30.30 -41.59
CA PRO A 24 -3.64 -29.18 -42.52
C PRO A 24 -4.16 -27.85 -41.93
N ALA A 25 -3.82 -26.77 -42.64
CA ALA A 25 -4.47 -25.46 -42.77
C ALA A 25 -4.39 -24.44 -41.62
N GLU A 26 -3.56 -23.40 -41.83
CA GLU A 26 -3.74 -22.07 -41.23
C GLU A 26 -5.12 -21.51 -41.61
N PRO A 27 -5.81 -20.85 -40.66
CA PRO A 27 -5.85 -19.39 -40.75
C PRO A 27 -5.86 -18.68 -39.39
N GLY A 28 -5.25 -17.50 -39.37
CA GLY A 28 -5.64 -16.43 -38.46
C GLY A 28 -4.79 -16.31 -37.21
N VAL A 29 -3.95 -15.28 -37.22
CA VAL A 29 -3.24 -14.73 -36.07
C VAL A 29 -4.26 -14.52 -34.94
N ALA A 30 -4.19 -15.37 -33.91
CA ALA A 30 -4.93 -15.15 -32.68
C ALA A 30 -4.34 -13.89 -32.00
N PRO A 31 -5.14 -12.86 -31.69
CA PRO A 31 -4.63 -11.72 -30.95
C PRO A 31 -4.23 -12.16 -29.54
N ASP A 32 -3.04 -11.72 -29.15
CA ASP A 32 -2.46 -11.78 -27.81
C ASP A 32 -3.53 -11.48 -26.73
N PRO A 33 -3.57 -12.20 -25.59
CA PRO A 33 -4.41 -11.81 -24.46
C PRO A 33 -3.99 -10.39 -24.04
N ALA A 34 -4.87 -9.43 -24.31
CA ALA A 34 -4.69 -8.04 -23.90
C ALA A 34 -4.22 -8.00 -22.44
N ALA A 35 -3.06 -7.40 -22.23
CA ALA A 35 -2.59 -6.98 -20.92
C ALA A 35 -3.75 -6.27 -20.18
N PRO A 36 -3.92 -6.46 -18.87
CA PRO A 36 -4.93 -5.73 -18.11
C PRO A 36 -4.75 -4.24 -18.41
N ALA A 37 -5.78 -3.62 -18.97
CA ALA A 37 -5.77 -2.20 -19.27
C ALA A 37 -5.37 -1.46 -17.99
N GLU A 38 -4.20 -0.81 -18.03
CA GLU A 38 -3.80 0.20 -17.06
C GLU A 38 -4.99 1.13 -16.91
N ARG A 39 -5.68 1.05 -15.77
CA ARG A 39 -6.76 1.99 -15.49
C ARG A 39 -6.08 3.35 -15.47
N PRO A 40 -6.46 4.29 -16.34
CA PRO A 40 -5.87 5.62 -16.28
C PRO A 40 -6.13 6.13 -14.86
N ALA A 41 -5.13 6.75 -14.25
CA ALA A 41 -5.33 7.68 -13.14
C ALA A 41 -6.09 8.90 -13.70
N GLY A 42 -7.30 8.66 -14.19
CA GLY A 42 -8.18 9.60 -14.83
C GLY A 42 -8.80 10.46 -13.76
N LYS A 43 -8.77 11.77 -14.00
CA LYS A 43 -9.49 12.77 -13.21
C LYS A 43 -10.83 12.19 -12.75
N ILE A 44 -11.06 12.21 -11.44
CA ILE A 44 -12.30 11.74 -10.80
C ILE A 44 -13.46 12.41 -11.54
N GLY A 45 -14.28 11.63 -12.25
CA GLY A 45 -15.48 12.13 -12.92
C GLY A 45 -16.42 12.78 -11.90
N ALA A 46 -17.24 13.74 -12.31
CA ALA A 46 -18.18 14.43 -11.41
C ALA A 46 -19.12 13.46 -10.68
N ASP A 47 -19.39 12.29 -11.28
CA ASP A 47 -20.16 11.16 -10.77
C ASP A 47 -19.43 10.33 -9.67
N GLN A 48 -18.12 10.52 -9.53
CA GLN A 48 -17.24 9.84 -8.58
C GLN A 48 -16.81 10.74 -7.39
N VAL A 49 -17.07 12.05 -7.49
CA VAL A 49 -16.84 13.01 -6.40
C VAL A 49 -17.72 12.63 -5.21
N GLY A 50 -17.09 12.38 -4.05
CA GLY A 50 -17.78 11.94 -2.83
C GLY A 50 -18.01 10.42 -2.72
N LYS A 51 -17.60 9.63 -3.72
CA LYS A 51 -17.69 8.16 -3.71
C LYS A 51 -16.33 7.47 -3.62
N VAL A 52 -15.28 8.11 -4.13
CA VAL A 52 -13.91 7.56 -4.15
C VAL A 52 -12.98 8.46 -3.35
N SER A 53 -12.23 7.84 -2.43
CA SER A 53 -11.21 8.54 -1.65
C SER A 53 -10.03 8.95 -2.55
N PRO A 54 -9.43 10.13 -2.36
CA PRO A 54 -8.18 10.50 -3.04
C PRO A 54 -6.98 9.66 -2.58
N VAL A 55 -7.14 8.81 -1.55
CA VAL A 55 -6.12 7.90 -1.03
C VAL A 55 -6.45 6.46 -1.44
N PRO A 56 -5.94 5.95 -2.57
CA PRO A 56 -6.11 4.55 -2.95
C PRO A 56 -5.32 3.63 -2.00
N ALA A 57 -4.05 3.96 -1.80
CA ALA A 57 -3.18 3.40 -0.78
C ALA A 57 -2.13 4.45 -0.40
N PHE A 58 -1.63 4.39 0.83
CA PHE A 58 -0.59 5.27 1.32
C PHE A 58 0.34 4.51 2.25
N LYS A 59 1.64 4.75 2.11
CA LYS A 59 2.65 4.26 3.04
C LYS A 59 3.42 5.44 3.60
N GLY A 60 3.41 5.56 4.92
CA GLY A 60 4.15 6.59 5.64
C GLY A 60 5.16 5.98 6.60
N ILE A 61 6.25 6.70 6.81
CA ILE A 61 7.34 6.35 7.70
C ILE A 61 7.81 7.60 8.43
N GLY A 62 8.25 7.42 9.67
CA GLY A 62 8.98 8.43 10.42
C GLY A 62 9.83 7.77 11.49
N GLU A 63 10.38 8.57 12.39
CA GLU A 63 11.32 8.08 13.39
C GLU A 63 10.67 7.01 14.29
N HIS A 64 11.11 5.76 14.13
CA HIS A 64 10.63 4.58 14.89
C HIS A 64 9.17 4.18 14.66
N TRP A 65 8.53 4.64 13.59
CA TRP A 65 7.14 4.27 13.28
C TRP A 65 6.88 4.17 11.77
N SER A 66 5.82 3.44 11.42
CA SER A 66 5.30 3.35 10.05
C SER A 66 3.79 3.17 10.02
N ILE A 67 3.16 3.63 8.94
CA ILE A 67 1.73 3.49 8.69
C ILE A 67 1.48 2.96 7.28
N ASP A 68 0.55 2.03 7.17
CA ASP A 68 -0.01 1.54 5.91
C ASP A 68 -1.50 1.83 5.91
N ILE A 69 -1.99 2.47 4.84
CA ILE A 69 -3.38 2.85 4.66
C ILE A 69 -3.83 2.29 3.32
N GLN A 70 -4.95 1.58 3.30
CA GLN A 70 -5.51 0.99 2.09
C GLN A 70 -7.00 1.32 2.00
N ALA A 71 -7.44 1.84 0.86
CA ALA A 71 -8.86 2.03 0.61
C ALA A 71 -9.58 0.67 0.68
N SER A 72 -10.66 0.60 1.45
CA SER A 72 -11.54 -0.57 1.55
C SER A 72 -12.87 -0.38 0.79
N GLY A 73 -13.07 0.79 0.17
CA GLY A 73 -14.28 1.16 -0.56
C GLY A 73 -15.06 2.29 0.12
N ASP A 74 -15.92 2.99 -0.62
CA ASP A 74 -16.87 4.00 -0.11
C ASP A 74 -16.27 5.02 0.89
N MET A 75 -15.07 5.53 0.59
CA MET A 75 -14.29 6.49 1.40
C MET A 75 -13.69 5.91 2.70
N GLN A 76 -13.83 4.61 2.95
CA GLN A 76 -13.24 3.89 4.08
C GLN A 76 -11.84 3.39 3.76
N HIS A 77 -11.01 3.30 4.80
CA HIS A 77 -9.65 2.82 4.73
C HIS A 77 -9.37 1.90 5.90
N THR A 78 -8.64 0.82 5.62
CA THR A 78 -7.97 0.03 6.65
C THR A 78 -6.64 0.71 6.96
N VAL A 79 -6.31 0.81 8.24
CA VAL A 79 -5.06 1.40 8.71
C VAL A 79 -4.29 0.37 9.53
N ALA A 80 -2.99 0.26 9.29
CA ALA A 80 -2.07 -0.45 10.16
C ALA A 80 -0.97 0.51 10.61
N LEU A 81 -0.80 0.70 11.91
CA LEU A 81 0.23 1.54 12.50
C LEU A 81 1.19 0.65 13.31
N THR A 82 2.48 0.85 13.10
CA THR A 82 3.56 0.21 13.87
C THR A 82 4.42 1.31 14.48
N TRP A 83 4.79 1.20 15.76
CA TRP A 83 5.60 2.21 16.47
C TRP A 83 6.53 1.59 17.51
N GLY A 84 7.39 2.42 18.11
CA GLY A 84 8.40 1.96 19.08
C GLY A 84 9.41 1.01 18.45
N SER A 85 9.85 1.31 17.22
CA SER A 85 10.80 0.50 16.45
C SER A 85 10.29 -0.92 16.15
N GLY A 86 8.98 -1.07 15.96
CA GLY A 86 8.35 -2.37 15.70
C GLY A 86 7.85 -3.10 16.94
N SER A 87 8.06 -2.56 18.14
CA SER A 87 7.64 -3.19 19.39
C SER A 87 6.11 -3.18 19.58
N TYR A 88 5.43 -2.25 18.93
CA TYR A 88 3.99 -2.10 19.04
C TYR A 88 3.37 -1.99 17.65
N SER A 89 2.18 -2.58 17.50
CA SER A 89 1.36 -2.42 16.31
C SER A 89 -0.11 -2.46 16.66
N ALA A 90 -0.92 -1.79 15.86
CA ALA A 90 -2.36 -1.79 15.95
C ALA A 90 -2.97 -1.60 14.56
N LYS A 91 -4.22 -2.06 14.41
CA LYS A 91 -5.00 -1.88 13.19
C LYS A 91 -6.24 -1.08 13.50
N GLY A 92 -6.83 -0.47 12.49
CA GLY A 92 -8.02 0.34 12.67
C GLY A 92 -8.65 0.72 11.34
N GLN A 93 -9.65 1.57 11.43
CA GLN A 93 -10.36 2.08 10.27
C GLN A 93 -10.34 3.60 10.28
N ALA A 94 -10.22 4.21 9.10
CA ALA A 94 -10.33 5.64 8.92
C ALA A 94 -11.18 5.99 7.70
N ARG A 95 -11.87 7.12 7.75
CA ARG A 95 -12.73 7.61 6.68
C ARG A 95 -12.21 8.95 6.16
N TYR A 96 -12.25 9.12 4.84
CA TYR A 96 -12.14 10.45 4.24
C TYR A 96 -13.53 11.11 4.25
N ASN A 97 -13.67 12.21 4.98
CA ASN A 97 -14.95 12.94 5.12
C ASN A 97 -15.08 14.11 4.14
N GLY A 98 -14.16 14.21 3.17
CA GLY A 98 -14.04 15.37 2.29
C GLY A 98 -13.00 16.37 2.77
N GLN A 99 -12.75 17.37 1.94
CA GLN A 99 -11.82 18.45 2.24
C GLN A 99 -12.41 19.37 3.32
N PRO A 100 -11.67 19.71 4.39
CA PRO A 100 -12.09 20.77 5.30
C PRO A 100 -12.22 22.10 4.53
N ALA A 101 -13.30 22.86 4.78
CA ALA A 101 -13.67 24.04 3.98
C ALA A 101 -12.55 25.10 3.90
N ASP A 102 -11.80 25.27 4.99
CA ASP A 102 -10.74 26.28 5.11
C ASP A 102 -9.32 25.70 4.94
N ALA A 103 -9.20 24.44 4.50
CA ALA A 103 -7.91 23.78 4.33
C ALA A 103 -7.37 23.88 2.90
N PRO A 104 -6.03 23.93 2.70
CA PRO A 104 -5.42 23.82 1.39
C PRO A 104 -5.85 22.54 0.67
N SER A 105 -6.08 22.59 -0.64
CA SER A 105 -6.48 21.42 -1.44
C SER A 105 -5.43 20.29 -1.50
N SER A 106 -4.22 20.54 -0.99
CA SER A 106 -3.15 19.56 -0.85
C SER A 106 -3.24 18.74 0.44
N LEU A 107 -4.04 19.17 1.42
CA LEU A 107 -4.26 18.45 2.67
C LEU A 107 -5.36 17.41 2.49
N ILE A 108 -5.10 16.17 2.89
CA ILE A 108 -6.09 15.12 3.01
C ILE A 108 -6.20 14.77 4.50
N VAL A 109 -7.42 14.69 5.01
CA VAL A 109 -7.68 14.32 6.42
C VAL A 109 -8.49 13.04 6.47
N LEU A 110 -7.93 12.02 7.10
CA LEU A 110 -8.65 10.79 7.44
C LEU A 110 -8.93 10.78 8.94
N SER A 111 -10.14 10.37 9.33
CA SER A 111 -10.54 10.30 10.73
C SER A 111 -11.16 8.94 11.04
N GLY A 112 -10.84 8.39 12.21
CA GLY A 112 -11.42 7.12 12.63
C GLY A 112 -10.85 6.66 13.97
N ALA A 113 -10.59 5.37 14.10
CA ALA A 113 -10.08 4.79 15.33
C ALA A 113 -9.05 3.69 15.05
N LEU A 114 -8.13 3.53 15.99
CA LEU A 114 -7.10 2.50 16.03
C LEU A 114 -7.36 1.57 17.21
N ASP A 115 -7.47 0.27 16.96
CA ASP A 115 -7.72 -0.74 17.98
C ASP A 115 -6.42 -1.07 18.72
N THR A 116 -6.17 -0.41 19.85
CA THR A 116 -4.97 -0.64 20.67
C THR A 116 -5.26 -1.65 21.79
N ALA A 117 -4.20 -2.05 22.51
CA ALA A 117 -4.33 -2.93 23.69
C ALA A 117 -5.19 -2.32 24.81
N GLN A 118 -5.37 -1.00 24.82
CA GLN A 118 -6.18 -0.26 25.79
C GLN A 118 -7.60 0.06 25.27
N GLY A 119 -7.98 -0.52 24.13
CA GLY A 119 -9.24 -0.30 23.44
C GLY A 119 -9.12 0.58 22.20
N ALA A 120 -10.24 0.81 21.53
CA ALA A 120 -10.27 1.68 20.34
C ALA A 120 -9.94 3.13 20.73
N LYS A 121 -8.92 3.69 20.08
CA LYS A 121 -8.45 5.07 20.27
C LYS A 121 -8.77 5.92 19.06
N PRO A 122 -9.42 7.09 19.23
CA PRO A 122 -9.61 8.04 18.15
C PRO A 122 -8.28 8.38 17.45
N MET A 123 -8.32 8.46 16.12
CA MET A 123 -7.16 8.71 15.29
C MET A 123 -7.50 9.72 14.18
N ILE A 124 -6.57 10.65 13.95
CA ILE A 124 -6.60 11.59 12.84
C ILE A 124 -5.28 11.45 12.07
N ILE A 125 -5.38 11.32 10.75
CA ILE A 125 -4.24 11.24 9.85
C ILE A 125 -4.34 12.41 8.87
N GLU A 126 -3.30 13.23 8.83
CA GLU A 126 -3.18 14.35 7.91
C GLU A 126 -2.07 14.03 6.92
N ILE A 127 -2.40 14.00 5.63
CA ILE A 127 -1.44 13.78 4.54
C ILE A 127 -1.41 15.06 3.72
N VAL A 128 -0.25 15.68 3.60
CA VAL A 128 -0.07 16.92 2.84
C VAL A 128 0.86 16.66 1.67
N ARG A 129 0.44 17.00 0.46
CA ARG A 129 1.34 17.05 -0.69
C ARG A 129 2.38 18.16 -0.47
N LYS A 130 3.58 17.77 -0.08
CA LYS A 130 4.73 18.60 0.24
C LYS A 130 5.96 17.71 0.21
N ASP A 131 7.01 18.16 -0.46
CA ASP A 131 8.29 17.44 -0.49
C ASP A 131 8.78 17.18 0.93
N CYS A 132 9.17 15.92 1.17
CA CYS A 132 9.56 15.41 2.48
C CYS A 132 10.72 14.44 2.29
N THR A 133 11.72 14.49 3.16
CA THR A 133 12.87 13.56 3.14
C THR A 133 12.83 12.73 4.41
N ASP A 134 12.87 11.41 4.28
CA ASP A 134 12.91 10.49 5.43
C ASP A 134 14.30 10.45 6.09
N ASP A 135 14.42 9.74 7.22
CA ASP A 135 15.69 9.57 7.95
C ASP A 135 16.75 8.78 7.17
N GLY A 136 16.36 8.14 6.06
CA GLY A 136 17.24 7.44 5.14
C GLY A 136 17.67 8.28 3.93
N ASP A 137 17.47 9.60 3.99
CA ASP A 137 17.73 10.56 2.91
C ASP A 137 16.93 10.29 1.63
N ARG A 138 15.79 9.58 1.73
CA ARG A 138 14.94 9.29 0.57
C ARG A 138 13.85 10.36 0.42
N PRO A 139 13.69 10.92 -0.79
CA PRO A 139 12.64 11.90 -1.05
C PRO A 139 11.27 11.21 -1.19
N HIS A 140 10.25 11.89 -0.70
CA HIS A 140 8.84 11.52 -0.73
C HIS A 140 7.99 12.72 -1.14
N GLN A 141 6.84 12.46 -1.77
CA GLN A 141 5.97 13.54 -2.28
C GLN A 141 4.99 14.09 -1.24
N HIS A 142 4.90 13.43 -0.08
CA HIS A 142 3.96 13.81 0.97
C HIS A 142 4.63 13.83 2.34
N SER A 143 4.19 14.77 3.17
CA SER A 143 4.37 14.73 4.62
C SER A 143 3.11 14.16 5.26
N VAL A 144 3.28 13.44 6.37
CA VAL A 144 2.17 12.83 7.13
C VAL A 144 2.30 13.15 8.61
N SER A 145 1.16 13.46 9.23
CA SER A 145 1.01 13.52 10.68
C SER A 145 -0.05 12.52 11.14
N VAL A 146 0.27 11.70 12.13
CA VAL A 146 -0.68 10.76 12.75
C VAL A 146 -0.86 11.15 14.21
N ARG A 147 -2.11 11.45 14.59
CA ARG A 147 -2.52 11.74 15.97
C ARG A 147 -3.41 10.60 16.44
N VAL A 148 -3.03 9.95 17.54
CA VAL A 148 -3.83 8.93 18.20
C VAL A 148 -4.07 9.39 19.64
N GLU A 149 -5.30 9.30 20.12
CA GLU A 149 -5.62 9.66 21.50
C GLU A 149 -4.74 8.90 22.51
N GLY A 150 -4.05 9.64 23.38
CA GLY A 150 -3.13 9.08 24.37
C GLY A 150 -1.72 8.82 23.85
N MET A 151 -1.42 9.19 22.60
CA MET A 151 -0.08 9.19 22.02
C MET A 151 0.34 10.61 21.70
N ASP A 152 1.20 11.18 22.55
CA ASP A 152 1.78 12.50 22.37
C ASP A 152 3.32 12.40 22.41
N PRO A 153 4.03 13.15 21.54
CA PRO A 153 3.51 14.05 20.50
C PRO A 153 2.93 13.31 19.28
N PRO A 154 2.24 14.01 18.35
CA PRO A 154 1.86 13.46 17.05
C PRO A 154 3.06 12.85 16.32
N LEU A 155 2.84 11.70 15.68
CA LEU A 155 3.84 11.05 14.86
C LEU A 155 3.99 11.83 13.56
N GLN A 156 5.20 12.32 13.27
CA GLN A 156 5.52 13.07 12.06
C GLN A 156 6.39 12.24 11.15
N GLY A 157 6.17 12.36 9.84
CA GLY A 157 6.90 11.56 8.86
C GLY A 157 6.66 11.96 7.41
N CYS A 158 7.18 11.13 6.52
CA CYS A 158 7.08 11.25 5.08
C CYS A 158 6.37 10.03 4.48
N GLY A 159 5.84 10.14 3.27
CA GLY A 159 5.25 9.00 2.61
C GLY A 159 4.80 9.25 1.18
N ASP A 160 4.32 8.18 0.55
CA ASP A 160 3.86 8.21 -0.82
C ASP A 160 2.48 7.56 -0.95
N LEU A 161 1.68 8.13 -1.86
CA LEU A 161 0.49 7.46 -2.36
C LEU A 161 0.96 6.34 -3.29
N ALA A 162 0.57 5.10 -2.96
CA ALA A 162 0.81 3.96 -3.81
C ALA A 162 -0.36 3.82 -4.80
N VAL A 163 -0.02 3.66 -6.09
CA VAL A 163 -0.98 3.25 -7.11
C VAL A 163 -0.67 1.79 -7.41
N TYR A 164 -1.63 0.91 -7.15
CA TYR A 164 -1.54 -0.53 -7.46
C TYR A 164 -2.42 -0.86 -8.66
#